data_AF-A0A7U6QQ58-F1
#
_entry.id   AF-A0A7U6QQ58-F1
#
_cell.length_a   1.000
_cell.length_b   1.000
_cell.length_c   1.000
_cell.angle_alpha   90.00
_cell.angle_beta   90.00
_cell.angle_gamma   90.00
#
_symmetry.space_group_name_H-M   'P 1'
#
loop_
_entity.id
_entity.type
_entity.pdbx_description
1 polymer ?
#
loop_
_entity_poly.entity_id
_entity_poly.type
_entity_poly.pdbx_seq_one_letter_code
_entity_poly.pdbx_strand_id
1 'polypeptide(L)'
;MSRRSAPFVAPDYIDDPTSKDGKKHAKVLLSTLQEDIANFRHEQFPPDILRQIRDMPIYEGNLAEVQAYQQRWQNLLERAKDFLSSGQYAT
;
A
#
# COMPACT_ATOMS: atom_id res chain seq x y z
N MET A 1 -1.75 -2.39 23.33
CA MET A 1 -1.54 -0.94 23.14
C MET A 1 -1.69 -0.64 21.66
N SER A 2 -2.84 -0.09 21.24
CA SER A 2 -3.08 0.28 19.85
C SER A 2 -2.26 1.53 19.52
N ARG A 3 -1.14 1.36 18.83
CA ARG A 3 -0.40 2.48 18.23
C ARG A 3 -1.17 2.84 16.96
N ARG A 4 -2.16 3.73 17.07
CA ARG A 4 -2.69 4.42 15.90
C ARG A 4 -1.53 5.21 15.31
N SER A 5 -0.96 4.70 14.22
CA SER A 5 0.01 5.41 13.40
C SER A 5 -0.60 6.77 13.08
N ALA A 6 0.09 7.85 13.45
CA ALA A 6 -0.38 9.19 13.16
C ALA A 6 -0.57 9.32 11.64
N PRO A 7 -1.63 10.01 11.17
CA PRO A 7 -1.85 10.18 9.73
C PRO A 7 -0.60 10.76 9.07
N PHE A 8 -0.19 10.17 7.94
CA PHE A 8 0.93 10.67 7.15
C PHE A 8 0.66 12.13 6.74
N VAL A 9 1.39 13.05 7.35
CA VAL A 9 1.40 14.46 6.94
C VAL A 9 2.57 14.62 5.99
N ALA A 10 2.27 14.75 4.70
CA ALA A 10 3.27 15.11 3.72
C ALA A 10 3.84 16.49 4.08
N PRO A 11 5.15 16.63 4.28
CA PRO A 11 5.77 17.94 4.51
C PRO A 11 5.58 18.83 3.28
N ASP A 12 5.17 20.09 3.47
CA ASP A 12 5.04 21.09 2.39
C ASP A 12 6.39 21.41 1.72
N TYR A 13 7.50 21.07 2.37
CA TYR A 13 8.86 21.29 1.89
C TYR A 13 9.76 20.11 2.25
N ILE A 14 10.41 19.52 1.26
CA ILE A 14 11.47 18.52 1.46
C ILE A 14 12.80 19.27 1.27
N ASP A 15 13.54 19.43 2.37
CA ASP A 15 14.90 19.97 2.37
C ASP A 15 15.77 19.22 1.37
N ASP A 16 16.76 19.89 0.76
CA ASP A 16 17.59 19.32 -0.31
C ASP A 16 18.02 17.87 0.05
N PRO A 17 17.59 16.85 -0.72
CA PRO A 17 17.82 15.44 -0.39
C PRO A 17 19.31 15.07 -0.39
N THR A 18 20.19 15.96 -0.88
CA THR A 18 21.65 15.78 -0.83
C THR A 18 22.27 16.28 0.48
N SER A 19 21.59 17.18 1.20
CA SER A 19 21.99 17.71 2.51
C SER A 19 21.96 16.64 3.61
N LYS A 20 22.81 16.78 4.64
CA LYS A 20 22.85 15.84 5.78
C LYS A 20 21.52 15.75 6.51
N ASP A 21 20.81 16.87 6.67
CA ASP A 21 19.54 16.90 7.39
C ASP A 21 18.37 16.49 6.48
N GLY A 22 18.43 16.80 5.18
CA GLY A 22 17.52 16.26 4.17
C GLY A 22 17.57 14.73 4.08
N LYS A 23 18.77 14.12 4.15
CA LYS A 23 18.94 12.65 4.19
C LYS A 23 18.33 12.01 5.43
N LYS A 24 18.47 12.64 6.60
CA LYS A 24 17.83 12.13 7.84
C LYS A 24 16.32 12.22 7.75
N HIS A 25 15.81 13.35 7.27
CA HIS A 25 14.38 13.58 7.09
C HIS A 25 13.77 12.59 6.09
N ALA A 26 14.41 12.39 4.94
CA ALA A 26 14.02 11.38 3.95
C ALA A 26 14.03 9.96 4.54
N LYS A 27 15.02 9.62 5.37
CA LYS A 27 15.07 8.31 6.04
C LYS A 27 13.89 8.10 7.00
N VAL A 28 13.49 9.13 7.75
CA VAL A 28 12.32 9.08 8.63
C VAL A 28 11.05 8.88 7.80
N LEU A 29 10.83 9.68 6.75
CA LEU A 29 9.68 9.54 5.86
C LEU A 29 9.60 8.15 5.22
N LEU A 30 10.72 7.60 4.76
CA LEU A 30 10.77 6.25 4.20
C LEU A 30 10.46 5.18 5.23
N SER A 31 10.95 5.33 6.47
CA SER A 31 10.67 4.39 7.55
C SER A 31 9.19 4.42 7.94
N THR A 32 8.59 5.61 8.01
CA THR A 32 7.15 5.79 8.26
C THR A 32 6.32 5.20 7.12
N LEU A 33 6.68 5.45 5.86
CA LEU A 33 5.99 4.87 4.71
C LEU A 33 6.06 3.34 4.72
N GLN A 34 7.21 2.76 5.08
CA GLN A 34 7.36 1.31 5.22
C GLN A 34 6.46 0.74 6.32
N GLU A 35 6.37 1.42 7.47
CA GLU A 35 5.50 1.04 8.57
C GLU A 35 4.01 1.14 8.18
N ASP A 36 3.62 2.20 7.46
CA ASP A 36 2.26 2.36 6.95
C ASP A 36 1.90 1.31 5.91
N ILE A 37 2.82 0.95 5.00
CA ILE A 37 2.62 -0.15 4.05
C ILE A 37 2.48 -1.49 4.77
N ALA A 38 3.28 -1.74 5.81
CA ALA A 38 3.19 -2.95 6.61
C ALA A 38 1.85 -3.03 7.35
N ASN A 39 1.42 -1.93 7.98
CA ASN A 39 0.12 -1.83 8.66
C ASN A 39 -1.03 -2.02 7.67
N PHE A 40 -0.97 -1.37 6.52
CA PHE A 40 -1.97 -1.54 5.46
C PHE A 40 -2.07 -2.99 5.00
N ARG A 41 -0.94 -3.68 4.83
CA ARG A 41 -0.93 -5.10 4.48
C ARG A 41 -1.58 -5.95 5.57
N HIS A 42 -1.32 -5.68 6.84
CA HIS A 42 -1.94 -6.41 7.94
C HIS A 42 -3.45 -6.14 8.08
N GLU A 43 -3.92 -4.94 7.78
CA GLU A 43 -5.34 -4.57 7.93
C GLU A 43 -6.19 -4.94 6.70
N GLN A 44 -5.62 -4.95 5.50
CA GLN A 44 -6.34 -5.28 4.26
C GLN A 44 -6.15 -6.73 3.80
N PHE A 45 -5.12 -7.43 4.29
CA PHE A 45 -4.82 -8.81 3.91
C PHE A 45 -4.54 -9.68 5.15
N PRO A 46 -5.20 -10.84 5.29
CA PRO A 46 -6.24 -11.39 4.42
C PRO A 46 -7.57 -10.61 4.53
N PRO A 47 -8.44 -10.67 3.50
CA PRO A 47 -9.75 -10.02 3.55
C PRO A 47 -10.61 -10.64 4.65
N ASP A 48 -11.28 -9.83 5.47
CA ASP A 48 -12.14 -10.30 6.58
C ASP A 48 -13.20 -11.34 6.15
N ILE A 49 -13.64 -11.25 4.89
CA ILE A 49 -14.67 -12.11 4.31
C ILE A 49 -14.12 -13.31 3.52
N LEU A 50 -12.80 -13.40 3.29
CA LEU A 50 -12.19 -14.48 2.51
C LEU A 50 -11.12 -15.22 3.34
N ARG A 51 -11.15 -16.55 3.27
CA ARG A 51 -10.20 -17.42 3.94
C ARG A 51 -8.94 -17.61 3.08
N GLN A 52 -7.76 -17.59 3.71
CA GLN A 52 -6.52 -17.79 2.98
C GLN A 52 -6.20 -19.28 2.69
N ILE A 53 -5.95 -19.52 1.41
CA ILE A 53 -5.22 -20.59 0.70
C ILE A 53 -3.87 -21.07 1.21
N ARG A 54 -3.71 -21.79 2.33
CA ARG A 54 -2.44 -22.52 2.67
C ARG A 54 -1.17 -21.66 2.40
N ASP A 55 -1.11 -20.48 3.01
CA ASP A 55 0.00 -19.52 2.88
C ASP A 55 0.27 -18.97 1.47
N MET A 56 -0.54 -19.34 0.47
CA MET A 56 -0.54 -18.70 -0.84
C MET A 56 -1.35 -17.40 -0.78
N PRO A 57 -1.07 -16.41 -1.66
CA PRO A 57 -1.89 -15.22 -1.82
C PRO A 57 -3.19 -15.53 -2.59
N ILE A 58 -3.82 -16.66 -2.27
CA ILE A 58 -5.06 -17.15 -2.84
C ILE A 58 -6.09 -17.09 -1.73
N TYR A 59 -7.22 -16.45 -1.99
CA TYR A 59 -8.30 -16.26 -1.02
C TYR A 59 -9.55 -16.97 -1.51
N GLU A 60 -10.19 -17.76 -0.65
CA GLU A 60 -11.43 -18.50 -0.93
C GLU A 60 -12.61 -17.94 -0.13
N GLY A 61 -13.78 -17.97 -0.74
CA GLY A 61 -15.05 -17.57 -0.15
C GLY A 61 -16.18 -17.97 -1.10
N ASN A 62 -17.41 -17.57 -0.77
CA ASN A 62 -18.51 -17.76 -1.70
C ASN A 62 -18.37 -16.85 -2.93
N LEU A 63 -19.08 -17.16 -4.02
CA LEU A 63 -18.97 -16.42 -5.28
C LEU A 63 -19.26 -14.92 -5.11
N ALA A 64 -20.22 -14.56 -4.26
CA ALA A 64 -20.59 -13.18 -4.02
C ALA A 64 -19.51 -12.41 -3.24
N GLU A 65 -18.86 -13.04 -2.26
CA GLU A 65 -17.74 -12.49 -1.49
C GLU A 65 -16.51 -12.26 -2.37
N VAL A 66 -16.20 -13.22 -3.23
CA VAL A 66 -15.09 -13.10 -4.19
C VAL A 66 -15.36 -11.99 -5.20
N GLN A 67 -16.58 -11.89 -5.72
CA GLN A 67 -16.97 -10.82 -6.64
C GLN A 67 -16.95 -9.43 -5.97
N ALA A 68 -17.46 -9.32 -4.75
CA ALA A 68 -17.42 -8.06 -3.99
C ALA A 68 -15.99 -7.63 -3.70
N TYR A 69 -15.12 -8.58 -3.32
CA TYR A 69 -13.70 -8.32 -3.15
C TYR A 69 -13.05 -7.87 -4.45
N GLN A 70 -13.28 -8.58 -5.57
CA GLN A 70 -12.76 -8.21 -6.88
C GLN A 70 -13.18 -6.80 -7.30
N GLN A 71 -14.47 -6.45 -7.14
CA GLN A 71 -14.97 -5.11 -7.47
C GLN A 71 -14.30 -4.01 -6.66
N ARG A 72 -14.04 -4.23 -5.36
CA ARG A 72 -13.31 -3.28 -4.52
C ARG A 72 -11.92 -2.96 -5.06
N TRP A 73 -11.22 -3.96 -5.61
CA TRP A 73 -9.88 -3.81 -6.16
C TRP A 73 -9.86 -3.34 -7.61
N GLN A 74 -10.95 -3.49 -8.36
CA GLN A 74 -11.00 -3.20 -9.80
C GLN A 74 -10.50 -1.78 -10.14
N ASN A 75 -10.98 -0.76 -9.43
CA ASN A 75 -10.57 0.63 -9.63
C ASN A 75 -9.07 0.85 -9.36
N LEU A 76 -8.49 0.15 -8.38
CA LEU A 76 -7.06 0.23 -8.06
C LEU A 76 -6.22 -0.47 -9.13
N LEU A 77 -6.69 -1.62 -9.61
CA LEU A 77 -6.04 -2.37 -10.69
C LEU A 77 -6.07 -1.58 -12.00
N GLU A 78 -7.16 -0.90 -12.31
CA GLU A 78 -7.26 -0.02 -13.49
C GLU A 78 -6.26 1.13 -13.40
N ARG A 79 -6.19 1.84 -12.28
CA ARG A 79 -5.19 2.89 -12.05
C ARG A 79 -3.76 2.36 -12.15
N ALA A 80 -3.48 1.17 -11.62
CA ALA A 80 -2.16 0.56 -11.71
C ALA A 80 -1.80 0.15 -13.15
N LYS A 81 -2.78 -0.36 -13.91
CA LYS A 81 -2.62 -0.66 -15.33
C LYS A 81 -2.36 0.60 -16.13
N ASP A 82 -3.11 1.67 -15.89
CA ASP A 82 -2.90 2.98 -16.53
C ASP A 82 -1.51 3.53 -16.20
N PHE A 83 -1.04 3.37 -14.95
CA PHE A 83 0.32 3.76 -14.56
C PHE A 83 1.40 2.95 -15.30
N LEU A 84 1.22 1.63 -15.43
CA LEU A 84 2.17 0.77 -16.15
C LEU A 84 2.16 1.03 -17.67
N SER A 85 0.98 1.28 -18.24
CA SER A 85 0.80 1.51 -19.68
C SER A 85 1.07 2.96 -20.11
N SER A 86 1.03 3.93 -19.19
CA SER A 86 1.51 5.30 -19.42
C SER A 86 3.04 5.44 -19.40
N GLY A 87 3.77 4.35 -19.13
CA GLY A 87 5.10 4.12 -19.70
C GLY A 87 6.11 5.27 -19.59
N GLN A 88 6.53 5.62 -18.38
CA GLN A 88 7.89 6.14 -18.15
C GLN A 88 8.94 5.03 -17.96
N TYR A 89 8.55 3.75 -18.08
CA TYR A 89 9.44 2.60 -17.86
C TYR A 89 9.36 1.54 -18.97
N ALA A 90 8.90 1.91 -20.17
CA ALA A 90 9.05 1.07 -21.37
C ALA A 90 10.47 1.25 -21.95
N THR A 91 11.48 0.72 -21.26
CA THR A 91 12.83 0.45 -21.79
C THR A 91 13.40 -0.77 -21.10
#